data_AF-A0A210PKW7-F1
#
_entry.id   AF-A0A210PKW7-F1
#
_cell.length_a   1.000
_cell.length_b   1.000
_cell.length_c   1.000
_cell.angle_alpha   90.00
_cell.angle_beta   90.00
_cell.angle_gamma   90.00
#
_symmetry.space_group_name_H-M   'P 1'
#
loop_
_entity.id
_entity.type
_entity.pdbx_description
1 polymer ?
#
loop_
_entity_poly.entity_id
_entity_poly.type
_entity_poly.pdbx_seq_one_letter_code
_entity_poly.pdbx_strand_id
1 'polypeptide(L)'
;MYYGVLTHRWKLIQLILLAYSITLGITVLCFYRGSSNVEHVKTPCEAASGNVEYVKPQSEAVSRNKEHRKLQSKATSNDMIPVKQPSKEAFTIEPWKSRMDALKRGCASGRKQYQLTTSQVSQLYYSSSRAGFSVCKVPKAGSTFWTIMFLILQQQKPPEKVFLIPRNKLHNKAKGRESRQPPNDSSLNIIVSRDPYTRLFSGFIDKVFLAGRKLEENQDTSNAYIINDLVCGYNTTFADFLDVITKNALNGGKINQHLAPVYLLCSACNIKYQAVSHAETLTADTEYIVDKLQVSDSEKRSLKQMFHREEINKTLRGLLASEVRPLRLPKEICPDQLAYLYKLWQSLQIQGYLHIQSTFPWDFFENENNFEESSIVKLILDTMARRPLSNKDRKLQRRDALVSAYKNVGKETIKRIQKMFMMDFRLFGYDINPPT
;
A
#
# COMPACT_ATOMS: atom_id res chain seq x y z
N MET A 1 -24.78 -62.51 -38.80
CA MET A 1 -23.88 -62.71 -37.64
C MET A 1 -22.89 -61.56 -37.59
N TYR A 2 -23.13 -60.54 -36.76
CA TYR A 2 -22.15 -59.56 -36.23
C TYR A 2 -22.94 -58.50 -35.43
N TYR A 3 -23.56 -58.91 -34.33
CA TYR A 3 -24.12 -58.02 -33.29
C TYR A 3 -24.07 -58.79 -31.96
N GLY A 4 -22.91 -58.77 -31.30
CA GLY A 4 -22.69 -59.61 -30.12
C GLY A 4 -21.39 -59.38 -29.35
N VAL A 5 -20.77 -58.19 -29.43
CA VAL A 5 -19.52 -57.91 -28.66
C VAL A 5 -19.54 -56.52 -27.97
N LEU A 6 -20.65 -55.77 -27.99
CA LEU A 6 -20.71 -54.42 -27.39
C LEU A 6 -21.44 -54.31 -26.05
N THR A 7 -21.98 -55.40 -25.50
CA THR A 7 -22.73 -55.38 -24.23
C THR A 7 -21.94 -55.86 -23.00
N HIS A 8 -20.72 -56.39 -23.17
CA HIS A 8 -19.89 -56.87 -22.05
C HIS A 8 -18.88 -55.86 -21.49
N ARG A 9 -18.58 -54.76 -22.19
CA ARG A 9 -17.66 -53.71 -21.69
C ARG A 9 -18.32 -52.65 -20.80
N TRP A 10 -19.65 -52.50 -20.86
CA TRP A 10 -20.38 -51.51 -20.05
C TRP A 10 -20.71 -51.99 -18.63
N LYS A 11 -20.86 -53.31 -18.41
CA LYS A 11 -21.10 -53.87 -17.07
C LYS A 11 -19.83 -53.89 -16.19
N LEU A 12 -18.63 -53.90 -16.78
CA LEU A 12 -17.38 -53.86 -16.02
C LEU A 12 -17.05 -52.44 -15.50
N ILE A 13 -17.46 -51.40 -16.23
CA ILE A 13 -17.23 -50.00 -15.85
C ILE A 13 -18.19 -49.54 -14.73
N GLN A 14 -19.43 -50.04 -14.69
CA GLN A 14 -20.37 -49.76 -13.58
C GLN A 14 -19.98 -50.45 -12.26
N LEU A 15 -19.35 -51.63 -12.29
CA LEU A 15 -18.88 -52.32 -11.08
C LEU A 15 -17.62 -51.67 -10.47
N ILE A 16 -16.76 -51.04 -11.28
CA ILE A 16 -15.57 -50.34 -10.79
C ILE A 16 -15.93 -48.98 -10.15
N LEU A 17 -16.97 -48.31 -10.65
CA LEU A 17 -17.44 -47.02 -10.09
C LEU A 17 -18.20 -47.16 -8.76
N LEU A 18 -18.84 -48.30 -8.49
CA LEU A 18 -19.46 -48.61 -7.20
C LEU A 18 -18.43 -49.05 -6.14
N ALA A 19 -17.32 -49.67 -6.52
CA ALA A 19 -16.25 -50.08 -5.58
C ALA A 19 -15.38 -48.89 -5.09
N TYR A 20 -15.26 -47.81 -5.87
CA TYR A 20 -14.54 -46.60 -5.45
C TYR A 20 -15.34 -45.68 -4.51
N SER A 21 -16.66 -45.86 -4.43
CA SER A 21 -17.53 -45.06 -3.53
C SER A 21 -17.64 -45.62 -2.11
N ILE A 22 -17.12 -46.83 -1.85
CA ILE A 22 -17.18 -47.47 -0.51
C ILE A 22 -15.82 -47.44 0.22
N THR A 23 -14.71 -47.18 -0.50
CA THR A 23 -13.38 -47.03 0.11
C THR A 23 -13.01 -45.60 0.52
N LEU A 24 -13.75 -44.58 0.06
CA LEU A 24 -13.57 -43.19 0.53
C LEU A 24 -14.37 -42.85 1.80
N GLY A 25 -15.25 -43.75 2.26
CA GLY A 25 -16.14 -43.53 3.40
C GLY A 25 -15.64 -44.05 4.75
N ILE A 26 -14.51 -44.77 4.82
CA ILE A 26 -14.06 -45.45 6.05
C ILE A 26 -12.70 -44.94 6.58
N THR A 27 -11.93 -44.16 5.81
CA THR A 27 -10.66 -43.58 6.30
C THR A 27 -10.80 -42.18 6.92
N VAL A 28 -12.02 -41.67 7.08
CA VAL A 28 -12.30 -40.33 7.68
C VAL A 28 -12.68 -40.41 9.17
N LEU A 29 -12.67 -41.60 9.80
CA LEU A 29 -13.19 -41.78 11.16
C LEU A 29 -12.19 -42.25 12.23
N CYS A 30 -10.87 -42.21 11.99
CA CYS A 30 -9.90 -42.69 12.98
C CYS A 30 -8.61 -41.87 13.13
N PHE A 31 -8.70 -40.53 13.19
CA PHE A 31 -7.66 -39.70 13.84
C PHE A 31 -8.28 -38.41 14.40
N TYR A 32 -9.21 -38.55 15.34
CA TYR A 32 -9.64 -37.46 16.23
C TYR A 32 -9.42 -37.89 17.68
N ARG A 33 -8.14 -37.87 18.10
CA ARG A 33 -7.72 -37.87 19.50
C ARG A 33 -6.25 -37.53 19.57
N GLY A 34 -5.93 -36.34 20.09
CA GLY A 34 -4.57 -36.01 20.53
C GLY A 34 -4.14 -34.59 20.23
N SER A 35 -4.10 -33.79 21.30
CA SER A 35 -3.26 -32.59 21.47
C SER A 35 -3.70 -31.31 20.76
N SER A 36 -4.68 -30.66 21.37
CA SER A 36 -4.85 -29.20 21.34
C SER A 36 -3.60 -28.50 21.93
N ASN A 37 -2.70 -28.09 21.04
CA ASN A 37 -1.79 -26.96 21.27
C ASN A 37 -2.06 -25.92 20.17
N VAL A 38 -3.10 -25.11 20.38
CA VAL A 38 -3.36 -23.93 19.57
C VAL A 38 -2.48 -22.82 20.15
N GLU A 39 -1.33 -22.57 19.53
CA GLU A 39 -0.58 -21.34 19.80
C GLU A 39 -1.36 -20.15 19.23
N HIS A 40 -1.83 -19.26 20.11
CA HIS A 40 -2.37 -17.96 19.73
C HIS A 40 -1.27 -17.12 19.06
N VAL A 41 -1.28 -17.06 17.73
CA VAL A 41 -0.37 -16.21 16.96
C VAL A 41 -0.88 -14.77 16.98
N LYS A 42 -0.19 -13.92 17.75
CA LYS A 42 -0.45 -12.47 17.80
C LYS A 42 -0.29 -11.84 16.41
N THR A 43 -1.31 -11.11 15.98
CA THR A 43 -1.27 -10.23 14.80
C THR A 43 -0.24 -9.10 14.99
N PRO A 44 0.23 -8.45 13.90
CA PRO A 44 1.13 -7.29 14.01
C PRO A 44 0.58 -6.13 14.87
N CYS A 45 -0.74 -6.06 15.05
CA CYS A 45 -1.39 -5.09 15.94
C CYS A 45 -1.38 -5.53 17.42
N GLU A 46 -1.38 -6.83 17.71
CA GLU A 46 -1.32 -7.35 19.10
C GLU A 46 0.10 -7.33 19.68
N ALA A 47 1.14 -7.25 18.84
CA ALA A 47 2.51 -7.03 19.28
C ALA A 47 2.75 -5.63 19.88
N ALA A 48 1.83 -4.68 19.66
CA ALA A 48 1.91 -3.30 20.17
C ALA A 48 1.18 -3.09 21.51
N SER A 49 0.47 -4.11 22.02
CA SER A 49 -0.25 -4.05 23.30
C SER A 49 0.37 -5.05 24.27
N GLY A 50 1.31 -4.58 25.09
CA GLY A 50 1.84 -5.36 26.21
C GLY A 50 0.72 -5.78 27.15
N ASN A 51 0.81 -7.00 27.68
CA ASN A 51 -0.13 -7.61 28.61
C ASN A 51 -0.40 -6.66 29.79
N VAL A 52 -1.60 -6.10 29.90
CA VAL A 52 -2.10 -5.51 31.15
C VAL A 52 -2.98 -6.57 31.79
N GLU A 53 -2.43 -7.21 32.81
CA GLU A 53 -3.16 -8.06 33.73
C GLU A 53 -4.09 -7.16 34.56
N TYR A 54 -5.41 -7.33 34.41
CA TYR A 54 -6.40 -6.57 35.16
C TYR A 54 -6.46 -7.06 36.61
N VAL A 55 -5.71 -6.39 37.50
CA VAL A 55 -5.97 -6.47 38.94
C VAL A 55 -7.07 -5.46 39.29
N LYS A 56 -8.19 -5.94 39.83
CA LYS A 56 -9.26 -5.11 40.38
C LYS A 56 -8.69 -4.18 41.47
N PRO A 57 -8.89 -2.86 41.43
CA PRO A 57 -8.50 -2.00 42.54
C PRO A 57 -9.49 -2.18 43.69
N GLN A 58 -9.01 -2.78 44.79
CA GLN A 58 -9.59 -2.53 46.10
C GLN A 58 -9.19 -1.13 46.55
N SER A 59 -10.19 -0.42 47.08
CA SER A 59 -10.09 0.92 47.63
C SER A 59 -9.18 0.97 48.85
N GLU A 60 -8.19 1.86 48.85
CA GLU A 60 -7.66 2.45 50.09
C GLU A 60 -7.00 3.79 49.78
N ALA A 61 -7.45 4.83 50.48
CA ALA A 61 -7.01 6.21 50.34
C ALA A 61 -5.94 6.52 51.38
N VAL A 62 -4.76 7.01 50.99
CA VAL A 62 -3.85 7.72 51.92
C VAL A 62 -3.05 8.84 51.23
N SER A 63 -3.36 10.05 51.70
CA SER A 63 -2.57 11.28 51.91
C SER A 63 -1.44 11.75 50.97
N ARG A 64 -1.54 13.05 50.63
CA ARG A 64 -0.57 13.92 49.95
C ARG A 64 0.67 14.17 50.81
N ASN A 65 1.83 14.36 50.15
CA ASN A 65 2.85 15.25 50.70
C ASN A 65 3.51 16.16 49.64
N LYS A 66 3.59 17.44 50.01
CA LYS A 66 4.22 18.55 49.30
C LYS A 66 5.70 18.59 49.68
N GLU A 67 6.60 18.48 48.71
CA GLU A 67 7.93 19.09 48.80
C GLU A 67 8.54 19.20 47.39
N HIS A 68 9.50 20.11 47.20
CA HIS A 68 10.06 20.58 45.92
C HIS A 68 9.33 21.74 45.22
N ARG A 69 9.18 22.84 45.97
CA ARG A 69 9.19 24.18 45.37
C ARG A 69 9.92 25.13 46.31
N LYS A 70 11.26 25.17 46.22
CA LYS A 70 12.15 26.24 46.70
C LYS A 70 13.60 25.80 46.49
N LEU A 71 14.20 26.20 45.39
CA LEU A 71 15.62 26.53 45.27
C LEU A 71 15.73 27.55 44.14
N GLN A 72 15.55 28.79 44.57
CA GLN A 72 15.78 30.07 43.92
C GLN A 72 17.16 30.10 43.24
N SER A 73 17.23 30.48 41.96
CA SER A 73 17.56 31.86 41.54
C SER A 73 18.84 32.41 42.19
N LYS A 74 19.97 32.33 41.47
CA LYS A 74 21.14 33.22 41.58
C LYS A 74 22.16 32.85 40.49
N ALA A 75 22.22 33.61 39.40
CA ALA A 75 23.45 33.84 38.64
C ALA A 75 23.24 35.04 37.71
N THR A 76 24.11 36.02 37.88
CA THR A 76 24.12 37.38 37.36
C THR A 76 24.60 37.48 35.92
N SER A 77 24.18 38.59 35.29
CA SER A 77 24.61 39.09 33.98
C SER A 77 26.09 39.45 33.91
N ASN A 78 26.59 39.48 32.66
CA ASN A 78 27.88 39.98 32.16
C ASN A 78 28.94 38.89 31.97
N ASP A 79 28.91 38.29 30.78
CA ASP A 79 30.07 38.09 29.90
C ASP A 79 29.61 37.40 28.59
N MET A 80 29.16 38.19 27.62
CA MET A 80 28.90 37.70 26.25
C MET A 80 30.05 38.11 25.34
N ILE A 81 30.93 37.15 25.05
CA ILE A 81 31.85 37.21 23.92
C ILE A 81 31.02 37.15 22.63
N PRO A 82 31.21 38.05 21.64
CA PRO A 82 30.40 38.06 20.43
C PRO A 82 30.77 36.85 19.55
N VAL A 83 29.94 35.81 19.60
CA VAL A 83 29.95 34.76 18.58
C VAL A 83 29.38 35.38 17.32
N LYS A 84 30.24 35.66 16.33
CA LYS A 84 29.83 35.97 14.96
C LYS A 84 28.83 34.91 14.50
N GLN A 85 27.55 35.28 14.38
CA GLN A 85 26.57 34.46 13.71
C GLN A 85 27.00 34.32 12.24
N PRO A 86 27.16 33.09 11.71
CA PRO A 86 27.30 32.90 10.28
C PRO A 86 26.04 33.42 9.60
N SER A 87 26.22 34.21 8.56
CA SER A 87 25.15 34.75 7.72
C SER A 87 24.18 33.65 7.29
N LYS A 88 22.88 33.90 7.50
CA LYS A 88 21.78 33.08 7.00
C LYS A 88 21.66 33.22 5.48
N GLU A 89 22.58 32.59 4.76
CA GLU A 89 22.41 32.31 3.33
C GLU A 89 22.64 30.82 3.10
N ALA A 90 21.77 30.00 3.70
CA ALA A 90 21.60 28.63 3.26
C ALA A 90 20.90 28.68 1.90
N PHE A 91 21.69 28.55 0.83
CA PHE A 91 21.20 28.38 -0.53
C PHE A 91 20.33 27.10 -0.58
N THR A 92 19.02 27.22 -0.40
CA THR A 92 18.09 26.09 -0.47
C THR A 92 18.02 25.65 -1.92
N ILE A 93 18.84 24.66 -2.28
CA ILE A 93 18.69 23.95 -3.55
C ILE A 93 17.29 23.34 -3.53
N GLU A 94 16.40 23.85 -4.39
CA GLU A 94 15.08 23.29 -4.62
C GLU A 94 15.18 21.76 -4.71
N PRO A 95 14.43 20.98 -3.90
CA PRO A 95 14.55 19.52 -3.81
C PRO A 95 14.54 18.83 -5.19
N TRP A 96 13.83 19.44 -6.13
CA TRP A 96 13.72 19.08 -7.54
C TRP A 96 15.01 18.99 -8.30
N LYS A 97 15.87 20.01 -8.15
CA LYS A 97 17.15 20.07 -8.86
C LYS A 97 18.07 18.96 -8.35
N SER A 98 18.14 18.81 -7.03
CA SER A 98 18.91 17.74 -6.39
C SER A 98 18.46 16.34 -6.85
N ARG A 99 17.16 16.08 -6.90
CA ARG A 99 16.59 14.80 -7.39
C ARG A 99 16.89 14.56 -8.86
N MET A 100 16.77 15.60 -9.70
CA MET A 100 17.09 15.49 -11.12
C MET A 100 18.58 15.19 -11.35
N ASP A 101 19.46 15.84 -10.57
CA ASP A 101 20.90 15.59 -10.64
C ASP A 101 21.25 14.19 -10.15
N ALA A 102 20.57 13.68 -9.11
CA ALA A 102 20.74 12.30 -8.64
C ALA A 102 20.37 11.28 -9.72
N LEU A 103 19.23 11.47 -10.40
CA LEU A 103 18.81 10.63 -11.53
C LEU A 103 19.88 10.64 -12.63
N LYS A 104 20.32 11.83 -13.08
CA LYS A 104 21.32 11.97 -14.15
C LYS A 104 22.65 11.31 -13.78
N ARG A 105 23.17 11.59 -12.57
CA ARG A 105 24.42 11.00 -12.08
C ARG A 105 24.33 9.48 -12.00
N GLY A 106 23.26 8.95 -11.41
CA GLY A 106 23.10 7.50 -11.27
C GLY A 106 22.94 6.79 -12.61
N CYS A 107 22.28 7.43 -13.59
CA CYS A 107 22.18 6.90 -14.96
C CYS A 107 23.51 6.91 -15.72
N ALA A 108 24.38 7.90 -15.49
CA ALA A 108 25.71 7.97 -16.12
C ALA A 108 26.66 6.89 -15.58
N SER A 109 26.55 6.54 -14.30
CA SER A 109 27.44 5.62 -13.59
C SER A 109 27.24 4.11 -13.87
N GLY A 110 26.60 3.77 -14.99
CA GLY A 110 26.60 2.42 -15.57
C GLY A 110 25.33 1.58 -15.36
N ARG A 111 24.74 1.15 -16.48
CA ARG A 111 23.65 0.13 -16.57
C ARG A 111 24.15 -1.33 -16.59
N LYS A 112 25.45 -1.54 -16.80
CA LYS A 112 25.99 -2.74 -17.47
C LYS A 112 25.93 -4.06 -16.68
N GLN A 113 25.38 -4.10 -15.46
CA GLN A 113 25.36 -5.31 -14.62
C GLN A 113 24.05 -5.56 -13.87
N TYR A 114 22.94 -4.91 -14.25
CA TYR A 114 21.68 -5.12 -13.54
C TYR A 114 20.98 -6.42 -13.97
N GLN A 115 20.69 -7.29 -13.00
CA GLN A 115 20.07 -8.61 -13.25
C GLN A 115 18.64 -8.51 -13.80
N LEU A 116 17.93 -7.43 -13.50
CA LEU A 116 16.54 -7.25 -13.94
C LEU A 116 16.47 -6.55 -15.30
N THR A 117 15.58 -7.03 -16.15
CA THR A 117 15.39 -6.53 -17.52
C THR A 117 14.02 -5.88 -17.71
N THR A 118 13.92 -4.95 -18.68
CA THR A 118 12.65 -4.28 -19.00
C THR A 118 11.58 -5.24 -19.51
N SER A 119 11.96 -6.41 -20.03
CA SER A 119 11.02 -7.45 -20.48
C SER A 119 10.24 -8.07 -19.33
N GLN A 120 10.71 -7.96 -18.07
CA GLN A 120 10.02 -8.48 -16.90
C GLN A 120 8.82 -7.64 -16.46
N VAL A 121 8.67 -6.42 -16.98
CA VAL A 121 7.63 -5.45 -16.59
C VAL A 121 6.87 -4.90 -17.80
N SER A 122 5.73 -4.27 -17.53
CA SER A 122 5.02 -3.46 -18.55
C SER A 122 5.19 -1.99 -18.23
N GLN A 123 5.67 -1.23 -19.21
CA GLN A 123 5.85 0.22 -19.11
C GLN A 123 4.58 0.90 -19.62
N LEU A 124 4.04 1.82 -18.83
CA LEU A 124 2.80 2.52 -19.12
C LEU A 124 2.95 4.00 -18.75
N TYR A 125 2.53 4.87 -19.65
CA TYR A 125 2.63 6.33 -19.50
C TYR A 125 1.26 6.98 -19.71
N TYR A 126 0.93 7.96 -18.88
CA TYR A 126 -0.16 8.88 -19.14
C TYR A 126 0.41 10.08 -19.88
N SER A 127 0.06 10.25 -21.15
CA SER A 127 0.60 11.33 -21.99
C SER A 127 -0.53 12.19 -22.55
N SER A 128 -0.40 13.52 -22.41
CA SER A 128 -1.33 14.49 -22.98
C SER A 128 -0.54 15.46 -23.86
N SER A 129 -0.74 15.37 -25.17
CA SER A 129 -0.16 16.33 -26.13
C SER A 129 -0.71 17.74 -25.90
N ARG A 130 -2.01 17.86 -25.56
CA ARG A 130 -2.68 19.14 -25.28
C ARG A 130 -2.02 19.90 -24.12
N ALA A 131 -1.76 19.22 -23.02
CA ALA A 131 -1.16 19.82 -21.83
C ALA A 131 0.38 19.76 -21.83
N GLY A 132 0.98 19.19 -22.88
CA GLY A 132 2.43 19.11 -23.07
C GLY A 132 3.16 18.28 -22.03
N PHE A 133 2.56 17.22 -21.48
CA PHE A 133 3.18 16.42 -20.41
C PHE A 133 3.03 14.91 -20.61
N SER A 134 3.92 14.16 -19.97
CA SER A 134 3.77 12.73 -19.75
C SER A 134 4.19 12.36 -18.33
N VAL A 135 3.50 11.37 -17.73
CA VAL A 135 3.89 10.80 -16.45
C VAL A 135 3.92 9.28 -16.50
N CYS A 136 5.01 8.69 -16.03
CA CYS A 136 5.11 7.24 -15.88
C CYS A 136 4.10 6.73 -14.84
N LYS A 137 3.30 5.71 -15.21
CA LYS A 137 2.33 5.10 -14.31
C LYS A 137 3.01 4.14 -13.35
N VAL A 138 3.25 4.60 -12.13
CA VAL A 138 3.84 3.79 -11.05
C VAL A 138 2.79 3.47 -9.99
N PRO A 139 2.26 2.23 -9.94
CA PRO A 139 1.32 1.86 -8.89
C PRO A 139 1.95 2.07 -7.50
N LYS A 140 1.13 2.48 -6.54
CA LYS A 140 1.53 2.70 -5.14
C LYS A 140 2.53 3.85 -4.92
N ALA A 141 2.82 4.66 -5.95
CA ALA A 141 3.59 5.91 -5.86
C ALA A 141 2.76 7.11 -6.37
N GLY A 142 1.49 7.23 -5.96
CA GLY A 142 0.61 8.33 -6.40
C GLY A 142 -0.09 8.11 -7.74
N SER A 143 -0.09 6.91 -8.31
CA SER A 143 -0.72 6.64 -9.62
C SER A 143 -2.19 7.05 -9.72
N THR A 144 -2.99 6.88 -8.65
CA THR A 144 -4.41 7.27 -8.67
C THR A 144 -4.56 8.77 -8.87
N PHE A 145 -3.73 9.56 -8.19
CA PHE A 145 -3.70 11.01 -8.35
C PHE A 145 -3.32 11.41 -9.78
N TRP A 146 -2.26 10.82 -10.34
CA TRP A 146 -1.85 11.10 -11.72
C TRP A 146 -2.84 10.60 -12.77
N THR A 147 -3.59 9.54 -12.48
CA THR A 147 -4.74 9.14 -13.30
C THR A 147 -5.80 10.25 -13.31
N ILE A 148 -6.11 10.85 -12.16
CA ILE A 148 -7.07 11.96 -12.10
C ILE A 148 -6.54 13.16 -12.91
N MET A 149 -5.30 13.59 -12.68
CA MET A 149 -4.67 14.69 -13.42
C MET A 149 -4.73 14.45 -14.93
N PHE A 150 -4.38 13.25 -15.38
CA PHE A 150 -4.48 12.86 -16.78
C PHE A 150 -5.91 12.96 -17.32
N LEU A 151 -6.92 12.49 -16.58
CA LEU A 151 -8.30 12.55 -17.05
C LEU A 151 -8.81 13.99 -17.13
N ILE A 152 -8.44 14.86 -16.19
CA ILE A 152 -8.79 16.30 -16.21
C ILE A 152 -8.13 16.97 -17.40
N LEU A 153 -6.81 16.82 -17.51
CA LEU A 153 -6.01 17.48 -18.54
C LEU A 153 -6.32 16.95 -19.95
N GLN A 154 -6.64 15.67 -20.12
CA GLN A 154 -6.93 15.12 -21.44
C GLN A 154 -8.38 15.36 -21.89
N GLN A 155 -9.36 15.30 -20.99
CA GLN A 155 -10.79 15.34 -21.36
C GLN A 155 -11.48 16.67 -21.03
N GLN A 156 -10.75 17.69 -20.55
CA GLN A 156 -11.32 18.97 -20.11
C GLN A 156 -12.49 18.76 -19.13
N LYS A 157 -12.36 17.74 -18.29
CA LYS A 157 -13.39 17.44 -17.30
C LYS A 157 -13.20 18.37 -16.11
N PRO A 158 -14.29 18.97 -15.59
CA PRO A 158 -14.23 19.75 -14.38
C PRO A 158 -13.60 18.91 -13.26
N PRO A 159 -12.50 19.37 -12.65
CA PRO A 159 -11.85 18.71 -11.53
C PRO A 159 -12.76 18.05 -10.50
N GLU A 160 -13.78 18.80 -10.10
CA GLU A 160 -14.75 18.48 -9.05
C GLU A 160 -15.52 17.21 -9.42
N LYS A 161 -15.82 17.03 -10.72
CA LYS A 161 -16.51 15.83 -11.22
C LYS A 161 -15.60 14.62 -11.26
N VAL A 162 -14.30 14.79 -11.55
CA VAL A 162 -13.37 13.65 -11.66
C VAL A 162 -13.01 13.12 -10.27
N PHE A 163 -12.88 14.01 -9.28
CA PHE A 163 -12.55 13.65 -7.89
C PHE A 163 -13.63 12.84 -7.19
N LEU A 164 -14.89 12.99 -7.62
CA LEU A 164 -16.02 12.21 -7.12
C LEU A 164 -16.12 10.81 -7.73
N ILE A 165 -15.33 10.49 -8.77
CA ILE A 165 -15.36 9.18 -9.41
C ILE A 165 -14.69 8.17 -8.46
N PRO A 166 -15.37 7.07 -8.07
CA PRO A 166 -14.76 6.01 -7.27
C PRO A 166 -13.48 5.49 -7.91
N ARG A 167 -12.45 5.25 -7.09
CA ARG A 167 -11.10 4.87 -7.51
C ARG A 167 -11.10 3.70 -8.50
N ASN A 168 -11.92 2.67 -8.29
CA ASN A 168 -12.02 1.53 -9.20
C ASN A 168 -12.55 1.93 -10.60
N LYS A 169 -13.59 2.78 -10.65
CA LYS A 169 -14.16 3.30 -11.91
C LYS A 169 -13.17 4.24 -12.61
N LEU A 170 -12.41 5.02 -11.84
CA LEU A 170 -11.38 5.92 -12.35
C LEU A 170 -10.30 5.14 -13.14
N HIS A 171 -9.72 4.11 -12.52
CA HIS A 171 -8.71 3.27 -13.18
C HIS A 171 -9.26 2.56 -14.42
N ASN A 172 -10.53 2.12 -14.39
CA ASN A 172 -11.19 1.54 -15.57
C ASN A 172 -11.39 2.56 -16.69
N LYS A 173 -11.74 3.81 -16.38
CA LYS A 173 -11.89 4.88 -17.38
C LYS A 173 -10.56 5.27 -18.04
N ALA A 174 -9.45 5.12 -17.32
CA ALA A 174 -8.12 5.40 -17.83
C ALA A 174 -7.50 4.21 -18.60
N LYS A 175 -7.97 2.99 -18.33
CA LYS A 175 -7.50 1.76 -18.97
C LYS A 175 -7.62 1.85 -20.50
N GLY A 176 -6.53 1.53 -21.19
CA GLY A 176 -6.46 1.57 -22.66
C GLY A 176 -6.18 2.96 -23.22
N ARG A 177 -6.08 3.98 -22.36
CA ARG A 177 -5.64 5.35 -22.73
C ARG A 177 -4.20 5.60 -22.34
N GLU A 178 -3.56 4.64 -21.67
CA GLU A 178 -2.13 4.66 -21.41
C GLU A 178 -1.33 4.33 -22.68
N SER A 179 -0.23 5.04 -22.87
CA SER A 179 0.75 4.71 -23.90
C SER A 179 1.70 3.63 -23.39
N ARG A 180 1.98 2.63 -24.22
CA ARG A 180 3.14 1.73 -24.04
C ARG A 180 4.41 2.28 -24.69
N GLN A 181 4.27 3.25 -25.58
CA GLN A 181 5.38 3.93 -26.23
C GLN A 181 6.02 4.92 -25.25
N PRO A 182 7.35 5.08 -25.28
CA PRO A 182 8.03 6.11 -24.53
C PRO A 182 7.48 7.49 -24.92
N PRO A 183 7.45 8.44 -23.99
CA PRO A 183 6.94 9.77 -24.27
C PRO A 183 7.92 10.59 -25.12
N ASN A 184 7.43 11.67 -25.73
CA ASN A 184 8.25 12.57 -26.53
C ASN A 184 9.19 13.39 -25.64
N ASP A 185 10.44 13.54 -26.07
CA ASP A 185 11.48 14.35 -25.41
C ASP A 185 11.15 15.85 -25.34
N SER A 186 10.24 16.35 -26.19
CA SER A 186 9.76 17.74 -26.17
C SER A 186 8.69 18.00 -25.11
N SER A 187 8.10 16.96 -24.51
CA SER A 187 7.09 17.09 -23.47
C SER A 187 7.70 17.17 -22.07
N LEU A 188 6.93 17.69 -21.10
CA LEU A 188 7.27 17.64 -19.69
C LEU A 188 7.11 16.19 -19.18
N ASN A 189 8.16 15.40 -19.24
CA ASN A 189 8.19 14.03 -18.76
C ASN A 189 8.47 13.98 -17.26
N ILE A 190 7.58 13.33 -16.53
CA ILE A 190 7.58 13.24 -15.07
C ILE A 190 7.74 11.78 -14.65
N ILE A 191 8.64 11.55 -13.70
CA ILE A 191 8.74 10.27 -12.99
C ILE A 191 8.39 10.47 -11.53
N VAL A 192 7.59 9.56 -10.98
CA VAL A 192 7.18 9.60 -9.58
C VAL A 192 7.69 8.34 -8.91
N SER A 193 8.62 8.51 -7.98
CA SER A 193 9.18 7.42 -7.19
C SER A 193 8.54 7.40 -5.80
N ARG A 194 8.80 6.31 -5.08
CA ARG A 194 8.45 6.15 -3.67
C ARG A 194 9.51 5.29 -3.03
N ASP A 195 9.76 5.48 -1.74
CA ASP A 195 10.63 4.62 -0.97
C ASP A 195 10.28 3.13 -1.21
N PRO A 196 11.24 2.29 -1.65
CA PRO A 196 10.98 0.89 -2.01
C PRO A 196 10.33 0.09 -0.89
N TYR A 197 10.80 0.23 0.36
CA TYR A 197 10.26 -0.50 1.51
C TYR A 197 8.80 -0.12 1.79
N THR A 198 8.52 1.18 1.81
CA THR A 198 7.17 1.72 1.97
C THR A 198 6.25 1.28 0.83
N ARG A 199 6.75 1.24 -0.40
CA ARG A 199 5.99 0.83 -1.58
C ARG A 199 5.63 -0.66 -1.54
N LEU A 200 6.58 -1.52 -1.18
CA LEU A 200 6.36 -2.96 -1.00
C LEU A 200 5.32 -3.23 0.09
N PHE A 201 5.44 -2.58 1.25
CA PHE A 201 4.46 -2.73 2.32
C PHE A 201 3.05 -2.28 1.89
N SER A 202 2.93 -1.16 1.16
CA SER A 202 1.64 -0.74 0.60
C SER A 202 1.08 -1.73 -0.42
N GLY A 203 1.96 -2.38 -1.20
CA GLY A 203 1.61 -3.46 -2.13
C GLY A 203 1.02 -4.67 -1.42
N PHE A 204 1.67 -5.12 -0.35
CA PHE A 204 1.20 -6.22 0.51
C PHE A 204 -0.19 -5.92 1.09
N ILE A 205 -0.36 -4.77 1.74
CA ILE A 205 -1.63 -4.42 2.40
C ILE A 205 -2.81 -4.40 1.40
N ASP A 206 -2.62 -3.86 0.21
CA ASP A 206 -3.67 -3.76 -0.82
C ASP A 206 -3.92 -5.10 -1.52
N LYS A 207 -2.87 -5.80 -1.94
CA LYS A 207 -3.01 -6.97 -2.84
C LYS A 207 -3.12 -8.30 -2.12
N VAL A 208 -2.44 -8.46 -1.00
CA VAL A 208 -2.37 -9.73 -0.29
C VAL A 208 -3.29 -9.68 0.92
N PHE A 209 -3.06 -8.73 1.83
CA PHE A 209 -3.84 -8.63 3.05
C PHE A 209 -5.31 -8.33 2.76
N LEU A 210 -5.66 -7.22 2.10
CA LEU A 210 -7.06 -6.89 1.83
C LEU A 210 -7.70 -7.77 0.75
N ALA A 211 -7.08 -7.84 -0.44
CA ALA A 211 -7.68 -8.52 -1.57
C ALA A 211 -7.52 -10.05 -1.55
N GLY A 212 -6.74 -10.61 -0.63
CA GLY A 212 -6.51 -12.05 -0.50
C GLY A 212 -5.87 -12.69 -1.74
N ARG A 213 -5.15 -11.91 -2.58
CA ARG A 213 -4.57 -12.48 -3.80
C ARG A 213 -3.46 -13.45 -3.43
N LYS A 214 -3.46 -14.61 -4.10
CA LYS A 214 -2.33 -15.54 -4.07
C LYS A 214 -1.05 -14.84 -4.58
N LEU A 215 0.06 -15.20 -3.97
CA LEU A 215 1.41 -14.79 -4.34
C LEU A 215 1.90 -15.51 -5.59
N GLU A 216 1.55 -16.79 -5.71
CA GLU A 216 1.87 -17.67 -6.82
C GLU A 216 0.65 -18.52 -7.16
N GLU A 217 0.58 -19.00 -8.41
CA GLU A 217 -0.54 -19.82 -8.88
C GLU A 217 -0.66 -21.14 -8.08
N ASN A 218 0.48 -21.71 -7.72
CA ASN A 218 0.62 -22.95 -6.96
C ASN A 218 0.77 -22.74 -5.44
N GLN A 219 0.51 -21.53 -4.93
CA GLN A 219 0.61 -21.28 -3.50
C GLN A 219 -0.34 -22.22 -2.75
N ASP A 220 0.16 -22.86 -1.69
CA ASP A 220 -0.67 -23.61 -0.77
C ASP A 220 -1.69 -22.68 -0.12
N THR A 221 -2.96 -22.94 -0.42
CA THR A 221 -4.11 -22.19 0.06
C THR A 221 -4.82 -22.83 1.24
N SER A 222 -4.27 -23.93 1.78
CA SER A 222 -4.84 -24.64 2.93
C SER A 222 -4.85 -23.77 4.20
N ASN A 223 -3.86 -22.89 4.36
CA ASN A 223 -3.77 -21.97 5.50
C ASN A 223 -4.63 -20.71 5.29
N ALA A 224 -5.84 -20.78 5.83
CA ALA A 224 -6.77 -19.65 5.90
C ALA A 224 -6.33 -18.62 6.94
N TYR A 225 -6.60 -17.34 6.67
CA TYR A 225 -6.52 -16.29 7.67
C TYR A 225 -7.84 -16.24 8.47
N ILE A 226 -7.76 -16.51 9.77
CA ILE A 226 -8.89 -16.71 10.66
C ILE A 226 -8.93 -15.61 11.73
N ILE A 227 -10.11 -15.01 11.95
CA ILE A 227 -10.39 -14.04 13.02
C ILE A 227 -11.69 -14.47 13.70
N ASN A 228 -11.66 -14.83 14.99
CA ASN A 228 -12.85 -15.28 15.73
C ASN A 228 -13.66 -16.33 14.93
N ASP A 229 -12.97 -17.37 14.45
CA ASP A 229 -13.53 -18.44 13.58
C ASP A 229 -14.03 -18.00 12.19
N LEU A 230 -13.89 -16.73 11.82
CA LEU A 230 -14.24 -16.19 10.50
C LEU A 230 -13.04 -16.26 9.54
N VAL A 231 -13.26 -16.71 8.31
CA VAL A 231 -12.24 -16.92 7.28
C VAL A 231 -12.20 -15.79 6.26
N CYS A 232 -11.03 -15.20 6.06
CA CYS A 232 -10.84 -14.20 5.01
C CYS A 232 -9.44 -14.19 4.39
N GLY A 233 -9.28 -14.87 3.26
CA GLY A 233 -8.02 -14.94 2.52
C GLY A 233 -7.02 -15.91 3.13
N TYR A 234 -5.76 -15.81 2.71
CA TYR A 234 -4.69 -16.70 3.11
C TYR A 234 -3.86 -16.12 4.26
N ASN A 235 -3.37 -16.98 5.15
CA ASN A 235 -2.48 -16.60 6.24
C ASN A 235 -1.04 -16.40 5.74
N THR A 236 -0.86 -15.39 4.89
CA THR A 236 0.43 -15.04 4.28
C THR A 236 1.06 -13.90 5.06
N THR A 237 2.26 -14.11 5.62
CA THR A 237 2.97 -13.04 6.32
C THR A 237 3.61 -12.06 5.34
N PHE A 238 3.97 -10.87 5.83
CA PHE A 238 4.71 -9.90 5.02
C PHE A 238 6.11 -10.42 4.63
N ALA A 239 6.74 -11.21 5.49
CA ALA A 239 8.05 -11.81 5.20
C ALA A 239 7.96 -12.85 4.07
N ASP A 240 6.95 -13.72 4.08
CA ASP A 240 6.71 -14.71 3.01
C ASP A 240 6.46 -14.02 1.68
N PHE A 241 5.63 -12.97 1.71
CA PHE A 241 5.36 -12.13 0.55
C PHE A 241 6.64 -11.55 -0.05
N LEU A 242 7.51 -10.96 0.76
CA LEU A 242 8.77 -10.38 0.29
C LEU A 242 9.72 -11.45 -0.24
N ASP A 243 9.79 -12.61 0.41
CA ASP A 243 10.65 -13.70 0.00
C ASP A 243 10.28 -14.22 -1.40
N VAL A 244 9.00 -14.53 -1.60
CA VAL A 244 8.45 -15.01 -2.87
C VAL A 244 8.71 -14.03 -4.01
N ILE A 245 8.32 -12.76 -3.83
CA ILE A 245 8.37 -11.79 -4.93
C ILE A 245 9.81 -11.48 -5.34
N THR A 246 10.75 -11.49 -4.38
CA THR A 246 12.14 -11.18 -4.66
C THR A 246 12.87 -12.36 -5.30
N LYS A 247 12.60 -13.59 -4.87
CA LYS A 247 13.09 -14.81 -5.53
C LYS A 247 12.61 -14.89 -6.98
N ASN A 248 11.30 -14.75 -7.20
CA ASN A 248 10.72 -14.79 -8.54
C ASN A 248 11.32 -13.70 -9.45
N ALA A 249 11.42 -12.47 -8.96
CA ALA A 249 12.01 -11.36 -9.73
C ALA A 249 13.47 -11.60 -10.12
N LEU A 250 14.31 -12.03 -9.16
CA LEU A 250 15.74 -12.24 -9.38
C LEU A 250 16.03 -13.49 -10.22
N ASN A 251 15.11 -14.45 -10.27
CA ASN A 251 15.20 -15.62 -11.16
C ASN A 251 14.70 -15.35 -12.59
N GLY A 252 14.41 -14.09 -12.94
CA GLY A 252 14.00 -13.68 -14.29
C GLY A 252 12.49 -13.76 -14.54
N GLY A 253 11.68 -14.05 -13.52
CA GLY A 253 10.23 -14.12 -13.64
C GLY A 253 9.58 -12.76 -13.95
N LYS A 254 8.35 -12.79 -14.48
CA LYS A 254 7.56 -11.57 -14.68
C LYS A 254 7.26 -10.92 -13.34
N ILE A 255 7.51 -9.62 -13.24
CA ILE A 255 7.30 -8.87 -12.01
C ILE A 255 5.98 -8.11 -12.10
N ASN A 256 5.12 -8.31 -11.10
CA ASN A 256 3.89 -7.55 -10.99
C ASN A 256 4.20 -6.04 -10.91
N GLN A 257 3.55 -5.22 -11.73
CA GLN A 257 3.77 -3.76 -11.75
C GLN A 257 3.60 -3.06 -10.39
N HIS A 258 2.81 -3.63 -9.46
CA HIS A 258 2.66 -3.08 -8.11
C HIS A 258 3.90 -3.25 -7.24
N LEU A 259 4.79 -4.17 -7.62
CA LEU A 259 5.96 -4.63 -6.88
C LEU A 259 7.27 -4.40 -7.64
N ALA A 260 7.19 -4.02 -8.92
CA ALA A 260 8.36 -3.80 -9.75
C ALA A 260 9.11 -2.49 -9.39
N PRO A 261 10.44 -2.46 -9.47
CA PRO A 261 11.23 -1.23 -9.34
C PRO A 261 10.77 -0.13 -10.29
N VAL A 262 10.75 1.11 -9.81
CA VAL A 262 10.38 2.30 -10.55
C VAL A 262 11.34 2.55 -11.71
N TYR A 263 12.64 2.29 -11.49
CA TYR A 263 13.67 2.33 -12.52
C TYR A 263 13.26 1.54 -13.78
N LEU A 264 12.71 0.33 -13.59
CA LEU A 264 12.30 -0.55 -14.69
C LEU A 264 10.95 -0.15 -15.28
N LEU A 265 9.96 0.16 -14.43
CA LEU A 265 8.62 0.56 -14.88
C LEU A 265 8.65 1.81 -15.77
N CYS A 266 9.60 2.70 -15.52
CA CYS A 266 9.68 3.99 -16.15
C CYS A 266 10.87 4.15 -17.08
N SER A 267 11.64 3.09 -17.38
CA SER A 267 12.82 3.22 -18.25
C SER A 267 13.71 4.40 -17.81
N ALA A 268 13.98 4.54 -16.51
CA ALA A 268 14.30 5.84 -15.90
C ALA A 268 15.53 6.54 -16.52
N CYS A 269 16.47 5.77 -17.06
CA CYS A 269 17.67 6.29 -17.73
C CYS A 269 17.52 6.43 -19.26
N ASN A 270 16.50 5.82 -19.86
CA ASN A 270 16.28 5.79 -21.32
C ASN A 270 15.33 6.90 -21.79
N ILE A 271 14.60 7.51 -20.86
CA ILE A 271 13.67 8.61 -21.13
C ILE A 271 14.26 9.90 -20.56
N LYS A 272 14.14 11.00 -21.32
CA LYS A 272 14.54 12.33 -20.88
C LYS A 272 13.47 12.92 -19.97
N TYR A 273 13.65 12.77 -18.67
CA TYR A 273 12.78 13.36 -17.64
C TYR A 273 13.12 14.82 -17.35
N GLN A 274 12.10 15.63 -17.10
CA GLN A 274 12.20 17.05 -16.71
C GLN A 274 11.79 17.27 -15.25
N ALA A 275 11.10 16.32 -14.62
CA ALA A 275 10.77 16.36 -13.20
C ALA A 275 10.85 14.97 -12.55
N VAL A 276 11.41 14.92 -11.33
CA VAL A 276 11.41 13.74 -10.45
C VAL A 276 10.64 14.10 -9.19
N SER A 277 9.51 13.44 -8.97
CA SER A 277 8.66 13.61 -7.79
C SER A 277 8.75 12.40 -6.86
N HIS A 278 8.62 12.64 -5.56
CA HIS A 278 8.51 11.60 -4.55
C HIS A 278 7.07 11.53 -4.03
N ALA A 279 6.56 10.32 -3.84
CA ALA A 279 5.21 10.13 -3.27
C ALA A 279 5.08 10.73 -1.86
N GLU A 280 6.18 10.85 -1.12
CA GLU A 280 6.28 11.46 0.20
C GLU A 280 6.05 12.98 0.18
N THR A 281 6.35 13.65 -0.94
CA THR A 281 6.16 15.09 -1.13
C THR A 281 5.21 15.42 -2.28
N LEU A 282 4.40 14.45 -2.73
CA LEU A 282 3.59 14.47 -3.96
C LEU A 282 2.79 15.77 -4.17
N THR A 283 2.27 16.38 -3.11
CA THR A 283 1.51 17.63 -3.18
C THR A 283 2.39 18.82 -3.57
N ALA A 284 3.49 19.06 -2.84
CA ALA A 284 4.38 20.21 -3.05
C ALA A 284 5.13 20.14 -4.40
N ASP A 285 5.85 19.04 -4.64
CA ASP A 285 5.34 18.10 -5.60
C ASP A 285 4.75 18.64 -6.93
N THR A 286 3.47 18.34 -7.02
CA THR A 286 2.63 18.62 -8.17
C THR A 286 2.35 20.11 -8.32
N GLU A 287 2.34 20.90 -7.24
CA GLU A 287 2.18 22.37 -7.34
C GLU A 287 3.25 22.99 -8.24
N TYR A 288 4.51 22.60 -8.04
CA TYR A 288 5.61 23.02 -8.90
C TYR A 288 5.46 22.52 -10.35
N ILE A 289 5.04 21.26 -10.52
CA ILE A 289 4.87 20.65 -11.85
C ILE A 289 3.74 21.34 -12.64
N VAL A 290 2.63 21.70 -11.99
CA VAL A 290 1.48 22.37 -12.61
C VAL A 290 1.89 23.70 -13.25
N ASP A 291 2.81 24.44 -12.63
CA ASP A 291 3.31 25.70 -13.20
C ASP A 291 4.04 25.53 -14.54
N LYS A 292 4.60 24.34 -14.78
CA LYS A 292 5.33 23.98 -16.00
C LYS A 292 4.45 23.38 -17.09
N LEU A 293 3.15 23.13 -16.82
CA LEU A 293 2.22 22.61 -17.82
C LEU A 293 1.88 23.66 -18.88
N GLN A 294 1.64 23.19 -20.11
CA GLN A 294 1.20 24.01 -21.24
C GLN A 294 -0.33 24.16 -21.25
N VAL A 295 -0.88 24.74 -20.19
CA VAL A 295 -2.32 25.02 -20.03
C VAL A 295 -2.52 26.45 -19.55
N SER A 296 -3.76 26.95 -19.62
CA SER A 296 -4.10 28.32 -19.20
C SER A 296 -3.86 28.55 -17.70
N ASP A 297 -3.59 29.79 -17.30
CA ASP A 297 -3.39 30.12 -15.88
C ASP A 297 -4.64 29.87 -15.02
N SER A 298 -5.84 29.98 -15.62
CA SER A 298 -7.09 29.60 -14.96
C SER A 298 -7.15 28.10 -14.71
N GLU A 299 -6.78 27.26 -15.68
CA GLU A 299 -6.65 25.81 -15.48
C GLU A 299 -5.60 25.49 -14.39
N LYS A 300 -4.43 26.15 -14.41
CA LYS A 300 -3.40 25.96 -13.36
C LYS A 300 -3.92 26.29 -11.97
N ARG A 301 -4.61 27.43 -11.81
CA ARG A 301 -5.24 27.82 -10.53
C ARG A 301 -6.29 26.82 -10.08
N SER A 302 -7.15 26.37 -10.99
CA SER A 302 -8.16 25.35 -10.70
C SER A 302 -7.50 24.04 -10.25
N LEU A 303 -6.44 23.58 -10.92
CA LEU A 303 -5.69 22.39 -10.52
C LEU A 303 -5.06 22.51 -9.14
N LYS A 304 -4.46 23.66 -8.83
CA LYS A 304 -3.83 23.91 -7.52
C LYS A 304 -4.84 23.96 -6.38
N GLN A 305 -6.04 24.49 -6.60
CA GLN A 305 -7.10 24.52 -5.58
C GLN A 305 -7.48 23.11 -5.10
N MET A 306 -7.26 22.09 -5.92
CA MET A 306 -7.61 20.71 -5.59
C MET A 306 -6.67 20.06 -4.58
N PHE A 307 -5.53 20.69 -4.32
CA PHE A 307 -4.59 20.25 -3.30
C PHE A 307 -5.01 20.68 -1.89
N HIS A 308 -6.07 21.48 -1.77
CA HIS A 308 -6.65 21.86 -0.50
C HIS A 308 -7.41 20.70 0.19
N ARG A 309 -7.44 20.75 1.52
CA ARG A 309 -7.89 19.66 2.40
C ARG A 309 -9.35 19.23 2.18
N GLU A 310 -10.21 20.15 1.76
CA GLU A 310 -11.64 19.90 1.51
C GLU A 310 -11.86 18.96 0.33
N GLU A 311 -11.11 19.13 -0.76
CA GLU A 311 -11.17 18.24 -1.93
C GLU A 311 -10.58 16.86 -1.61
N ILE A 312 -9.57 16.79 -0.75
CA ILE A 312 -9.03 15.52 -0.24
C ILE A 312 -10.11 14.72 0.50
N ASN A 313 -10.96 15.37 1.31
CA ASN A 313 -12.06 14.69 2.00
C ASN A 313 -13.10 14.10 1.03
N LYS A 314 -13.34 14.75 -0.12
CA LYS A 314 -14.20 14.19 -1.18
C LYS A 314 -13.59 12.94 -1.81
N THR A 315 -12.28 12.94 -2.07
CA THR A 315 -11.58 11.74 -2.59
C THR A 315 -11.63 10.56 -1.61
N LEU A 316 -11.66 10.84 -0.30
CA LEU A 316 -11.74 9.81 0.72
C LEU A 316 -13.04 9.00 0.63
N ARG A 317 -14.19 9.64 0.38
CA ARG A 317 -15.46 8.92 0.17
C ARG A 317 -15.36 7.97 -1.02
N GLY A 318 -14.82 8.44 -2.15
CA GLY A 318 -14.62 7.61 -3.35
C GLY A 318 -13.62 6.48 -3.15
N LEU A 319 -12.62 6.67 -2.28
CA LEU A 319 -11.70 5.62 -1.83
C LEU A 319 -12.45 4.58 -1.02
N LEU A 320 -13.12 4.98 0.07
CA LEU A 320 -13.84 4.07 0.97
C LEU A 320 -14.89 3.25 0.21
N ALA A 321 -15.69 3.89 -0.66
CA ALA A 321 -16.64 3.21 -1.54
C ALA A 321 -15.97 2.11 -2.41
N SER A 322 -14.75 2.36 -2.88
CA SER A 322 -13.99 1.37 -3.66
C SER A 322 -13.48 0.22 -2.81
N GLU A 323 -13.07 0.49 -1.56
CA GLU A 323 -12.57 -0.53 -0.63
C GLU A 323 -13.72 -1.38 -0.04
N VAL A 324 -14.95 -0.86 0.04
CA VAL A 324 -16.13 -1.61 0.54
C VAL A 324 -16.78 -2.46 -0.56
N ARG A 325 -16.57 -2.10 -1.84
CA ARG A 325 -17.14 -2.81 -3.00
C ARG A 325 -17.02 -4.34 -2.97
N PRO A 326 -15.89 -4.96 -2.56
CA PRO A 326 -15.76 -6.41 -2.52
C PRO A 326 -16.82 -7.14 -1.69
N LEU A 327 -17.48 -6.46 -0.74
CA LEU A 327 -18.58 -7.05 0.04
C LEU A 327 -19.77 -7.51 -0.81
N ARG A 328 -19.95 -6.94 -2.00
CA ARG A 328 -21.08 -7.23 -2.92
C ARG A 328 -20.78 -8.24 -4.02
N LEU A 329 -19.53 -8.72 -4.14
CA LEU A 329 -19.14 -9.67 -5.18
C LEU A 329 -19.18 -11.10 -4.63
N PRO A 330 -19.41 -12.14 -5.46
CA PRO A 330 -19.26 -13.53 -5.03
C PRO A 330 -17.87 -13.78 -4.40
N LYS A 331 -17.85 -14.46 -3.25
CA LYS A 331 -16.69 -14.48 -2.35
C LYS A 331 -16.00 -15.84 -2.31
N GLU A 332 -15.12 -16.07 -3.27
CA GLU A 332 -14.32 -17.31 -3.31
C GLU A 332 -13.10 -17.25 -2.37
N ILE A 333 -12.51 -16.05 -2.17
CA ILE A 333 -11.25 -15.88 -1.42
C ILE A 333 -11.48 -15.45 0.03
N CYS A 334 -12.51 -14.64 0.28
CA CYS A 334 -12.81 -14.10 1.60
C CYS A 334 -14.32 -14.20 1.86
N PRO A 335 -14.81 -15.42 2.23
CA PRO A 335 -16.22 -15.71 2.38
C PRO A 335 -16.87 -14.84 3.47
N ASP A 336 -16.18 -14.59 4.58
CA ASP A 336 -16.75 -13.86 5.71
C ASP A 336 -16.71 -12.33 5.51
N GLN A 337 -17.89 -11.70 5.48
CA GLN A 337 -18.01 -10.24 5.34
C GLN A 337 -17.47 -9.48 6.55
N LEU A 338 -17.70 -10.00 7.75
CA LEU A 338 -17.25 -9.40 8.99
C LEU A 338 -15.71 -9.44 9.11
N ALA A 339 -15.08 -10.57 8.77
CA ALA A 339 -13.62 -10.67 8.71
C ALA A 339 -13.01 -9.71 7.67
N TYR A 340 -13.65 -9.53 6.51
CA TYR A 340 -13.22 -8.52 5.54
C TYR A 340 -13.25 -7.11 6.12
N LEU A 341 -14.35 -6.75 6.79
CA LEU A 341 -14.51 -5.42 7.40
C LEU A 341 -13.46 -5.17 8.49
N TYR A 342 -13.15 -6.18 9.30
CA TYR A 342 -12.10 -6.10 10.30
C TYR A 342 -10.73 -5.82 9.64
N LYS A 343 -10.39 -6.55 8.57
CA LYS A 343 -9.15 -6.30 7.82
C LYS A 343 -9.14 -4.92 7.15
N LEU A 344 -10.28 -4.47 6.62
CA LEU A 344 -10.44 -3.12 6.07
C LEU A 344 -10.14 -2.07 7.14
N TRP A 345 -10.70 -2.24 8.35
CA TRP A 345 -10.44 -1.36 9.49
C TRP A 345 -8.94 -1.29 9.83
N GLN A 346 -8.29 -2.44 9.98
CA GLN A 346 -6.85 -2.51 10.24
C GLN A 346 -6.03 -1.84 9.13
N SER A 347 -6.40 -2.05 7.86
CA SER A 347 -5.75 -1.39 6.73
C SER A 347 -5.90 0.13 6.78
N LEU A 348 -7.06 0.64 7.16
CA LEU A 348 -7.29 2.08 7.34
C LEU A 348 -6.47 2.66 8.50
N GLN A 349 -6.26 1.89 9.57
CA GLN A 349 -5.33 2.26 10.64
C GLN A 349 -3.88 2.28 10.14
N ILE A 350 -3.41 1.22 9.47
CA ILE A 350 -2.05 1.15 8.91
C ILE A 350 -1.77 2.32 7.95
N GLN A 351 -2.77 2.72 7.18
CA GLN A 351 -2.66 3.84 6.24
C GLN A 351 -2.79 5.23 6.89
N GLY A 352 -3.05 5.31 8.19
CA GLY A 352 -3.19 6.57 8.93
C GLY A 352 -4.49 7.33 8.63
N TYR A 353 -5.55 6.64 8.21
CA TYR A 353 -6.89 7.21 8.09
C TYR A 353 -7.61 7.17 9.44
N LEU A 354 -7.60 6.00 10.08
CA LEU A 354 -8.15 5.80 11.42
C LEU A 354 -7.04 5.84 12.46
N HIS A 355 -7.34 6.38 13.64
CA HIS A 355 -6.42 6.33 14.77
C HIS A 355 -6.23 4.87 15.22
N ILE A 356 -4.99 4.49 15.55
CA ILE A 356 -4.67 3.10 15.94
C ILE A 356 -5.44 2.58 17.17
N GLN A 357 -5.97 3.49 18.00
CA GLN A 357 -6.74 3.16 19.20
C GLN A 357 -8.26 3.15 18.94
N SER A 358 -8.71 3.42 17.72
CA SER A 358 -10.11 3.25 17.35
C SER A 358 -10.41 1.75 17.23
N THR A 359 -11.25 1.22 18.11
CA THR A 359 -11.62 -0.20 18.14
C THR A 359 -12.58 -0.53 17.00
N PHE A 360 -12.47 -1.76 16.47
CA PHE A 360 -13.43 -2.24 15.48
C PHE A 360 -14.81 -2.39 16.15
N PRO A 361 -15.89 -1.82 15.57
CA PRO A 361 -17.21 -1.81 16.19
C PRO A 361 -17.95 -3.13 15.93
N TRP A 362 -17.58 -4.19 16.65
CA TRP A 362 -18.19 -5.53 16.54
C TRP A 362 -19.72 -5.47 16.66
N ASP A 363 -20.22 -4.84 17.73
CA ASP A 363 -21.66 -4.75 18.01
C ASP A 363 -22.48 -4.13 16.86
N PHE A 364 -21.90 -3.14 16.16
CA PHE A 364 -22.58 -2.47 15.04
C PHE A 364 -22.76 -3.44 13.86
N PHE A 365 -21.74 -4.23 13.54
CA PHE A 365 -21.80 -5.13 12.40
C PHE A 365 -22.51 -6.45 12.69
N GLU A 366 -22.44 -6.94 13.93
CA GLU A 366 -23.08 -8.19 14.35
C GLU A 366 -24.57 -8.01 14.62
N ASN A 367 -24.99 -6.95 15.33
CA ASN A 367 -26.38 -6.79 15.75
C ASN A 367 -27.26 -6.12 14.69
N GLU A 368 -26.73 -5.19 13.90
CA GLU A 368 -27.52 -4.50 12.88
C GLU A 368 -27.51 -5.22 11.52
N ASN A 369 -26.68 -6.26 11.34
CA ASN A 369 -26.41 -6.93 10.05
C ASN A 369 -26.15 -5.92 8.91
N ASN A 370 -25.53 -4.79 9.25
CA ASN A 370 -25.49 -3.60 8.40
C ASN A 370 -24.25 -3.62 7.51
N PHE A 371 -24.36 -4.33 6.39
CA PHE A 371 -23.34 -4.39 5.33
C PHE A 371 -23.58 -3.37 4.20
N GLU A 372 -24.41 -2.36 4.43
CA GLU A 372 -24.67 -1.33 3.43
C GLU A 372 -23.47 -0.39 3.28
N GLU A 373 -23.05 -0.13 2.04
CA GLU A 373 -21.91 0.75 1.74
C GLU A 373 -22.05 2.14 2.38
N SER A 374 -23.24 2.74 2.33
CA SER A 374 -23.48 4.08 2.86
C SER A 374 -23.27 4.13 4.38
N SER A 375 -23.81 3.14 5.10
CA SER A 375 -23.66 2.94 6.54
C SER A 375 -22.20 2.72 6.94
N ILE A 376 -21.49 1.82 6.25
CA ILE A 376 -20.06 1.55 6.50
C ILE A 376 -19.21 2.80 6.29
N VAL A 377 -19.41 3.49 5.16
CA VAL A 377 -18.66 4.73 4.85
C VAL A 377 -18.96 5.80 5.90
N LYS A 378 -20.22 5.96 6.31
CA LYS A 378 -20.62 6.91 7.36
C LYS A 378 -19.94 6.58 8.69
N LEU A 379 -19.98 5.32 9.13
CA LEU A 379 -19.35 4.87 10.38
C LEU A 379 -17.85 5.17 10.41
N ILE A 380 -17.14 4.89 9.32
CA ILE A 380 -15.70 5.17 9.22
C ILE A 380 -15.45 6.67 9.31
N LEU A 381 -16.21 7.49 8.59
CA LEU A 381 -16.06 8.96 8.63
C LEU A 381 -16.38 9.54 10.01
N ASP A 382 -17.43 9.06 10.67
CA ASP A 382 -17.79 9.48 12.02
C ASP A 382 -16.69 9.09 13.02
N THR A 383 -16.10 7.90 12.86
CA THR A 383 -14.95 7.46 13.68
C THR A 383 -13.74 8.38 13.48
N MET A 384 -13.44 8.73 12.22
CA MET A 384 -12.35 9.67 11.91
C MET A 384 -12.60 11.06 12.50
N ALA A 385 -13.86 11.52 12.54
CA ALA A 385 -14.25 12.80 13.10
C ALA A 385 -14.17 12.83 14.63
N ARG A 386 -14.58 11.74 15.30
CA ARG A 386 -14.49 11.60 16.77
C ARG A 386 -13.05 11.54 17.27
N ARG A 387 -12.15 10.95 16.46
CA ARG A 387 -10.75 10.78 16.83
C ARG A 387 -9.81 11.18 15.69
N PRO A 388 -9.67 12.49 15.43
CA PRO A 388 -8.88 12.99 14.30
C PRO A 388 -7.39 12.75 14.53
N LEU A 389 -6.68 12.38 13.46
CA LEU A 389 -5.21 12.32 13.46
C LEU A 389 -4.62 13.60 12.84
N SER A 390 -3.64 14.20 13.53
CA SER A 390 -2.83 15.28 12.95
C SER A 390 -1.92 14.75 11.83
N ASN A 391 -1.40 15.62 10.97
CA ASN A 391 -0.47 15.20 9.91
C ASN A 391 0.80 14.55 10.50
N LYS A 392 1.24 14.99 11.69
CA LYS A 392 2.38 14.42 12.40
C LYS A 392 2.06 13.00 12.89
N ASP A 393 0.91 12.82 13.53
CA ASP A 393 0.51 11.51 14.08
C ASP A 393 0.25 10.49 12.97
N ARG A 394 -0.36 10.91 11.84
CA ARG A 394 -0.52 10.03 10.67
C ARG A 394 0.82 9.55 10.13
N LYS A 395 1.82 10.43 10.06
CA LYS A 395 3.16 10.07 9.59
C LYS A 395 3.83 9.10 10.56
N LEU A 396 3.73 9.36 11.86
CA LEU A 396 4.28 8.51 12.91
C LEU A 396 3.62 7.13 12.91
N GLN A 397 2.30 7.05 12.96
CA GLN A 397 1.54 5.78 12.95
C GLN A 397 1.87 4.93 11.71
N ARG A 398 1.96 5.55 10.53
CA ARG A 398 2.37 4.85 9.30
C ARG A 398 3.81 4.34 9.36
N ARG A 399 4.70 5.10 9.99
CA ARG A 399 6.10 4.72 10.17
C ARG A 399 6.23 3.57 11.17
N ASP A 400 5.51 3.62 12.28
CA ASP A 400 5.52 2.56 13.30
C ASP A 400 5.01 1.24 12.71
N ALA A 401 3.91 1.28 11.95
CA ALA A 401 3.40 0.11 11.23
C ALA A 401 4.42 -0.45 10.23
N LEU A 402 5.13 0.43 9.52
CA LEU A 402 6.17 0.04 8.55
C LEU A 402 7.38 -0.60 9.25
N VAL A 403 7.91 0.02 10.31
CA VAL A 403 9.03 -0.51 11.10
C VAL A 403 8.66 -1.86 11.69
N SER A 404 7.46 -1.97 12.29
CA SER A 404 6.97 -3.22 12.84
C SER A 404 6.86 -4.33 11.79
N ALA A 405 6.43 -4.00 10.57
CA ALA A 405 6.34 -4.98 9.48
C ALA A 405 7.73 -5.51 9.07
N TYR A 406 8.76 -4.65 9.07
CA TYR A 406 10.12 -5.03 8.69
C TYR A 406 10.95 -5.67 9.81
N LYS A 407 10.53 -5.53 11.08
CA LYS A 407 11.24 -6.04 12.26
C LYS A 407 11.64 -7.51 12.17
N ASN A 408 10.75 -8.36 11.64
CA ASN A 408 10.94 -9.81 11.56
C ASN A 408 11.34 -10.30 10.16
N VAL A 409 11.68 -9.40 9.23
CA VAL A 409 12.10 -9.81 7.89
C VAL A 409 13.56 -10.27 7.93
N GLY A 410 13.79 -11.52 7.51
CA GLY A 410 15.11 -12.13 7.53
C GLY A 410 16.16 -11.37 6.68
N LYS A 411 17.41 -11.36 7.15
CA LYS A 411 18.53 -10.65 6.49
C LYS A 411 18.70 -10.99 5.01
N GLU A 412 18.52 -12.27 4.65
CA GLU A 412 18.63 -12.70 3.25
C GLU A 412 17.51 -12.14 2.36
N THR A 413 16.30 -12.02 2.89
CA THR A 413 15.19 -11.36 2.18
C THR A 413 15.48 -9.87 2.00
N ILE A 414 16.00 -9.20 3.03
CA ILE A 414 16.44 -7.79 2.93
C ILE A 414 17.51 -7.62 1.84
N LYS A 415 18.54 -8.47 1.80
CA LYS A 415 19.57 -8.43 0.75
C LYS A 415 18.97 -8.59 -0.65
N ARG A 416 17.98 -9.49 -0.83
CA ARG A 416 17.29 -9.64 -2.11
C ARG A 416 16.49 -8.40 -2.49
N ILE A 417 15.82 -7.73 -1.53
CA ILE A 417 15.14 -6.45 -1.77
C ILE A 417 16.16 -5.40 -2.21
N GLN A 418 17.27 -5.26 -1.47
CA GLN A 418 18.34 -4.32 -1.80
C GLN A 418 18.90 -4.56 -3.19
N LYS A 419 19.11 -5.82 -3.58
CA LYS A 419 19.53 -6.19 -4.93
C LYS A 419 18.47 -5.85 -5.99
N MET A 420 17.19 -6.16 -5.71
CA MET A 420 16.07 -5.94 -6.62
C MET A 420 15.78 -4.46 -6.87
N PHE A 421 15.99 -3.60 -5.86
CA PHE A 421 15.67 -2.17 -5.89
C PHE A 421 16.91 -1.25 -5.85
N MET A 422 18.12 -1.78 -6.03
CA MET A 422 19.37 -1.02 -5.95
C MET A 422 19.33 0.27 -6.78
N MET A 423 18.81 0.19 -8.00
CA MET A 423 18.69 1.36 -8.88
C MET A 423 17.68 2.38 -8.36
N ASP A 424 16.60 1.95 -7.71
CA ASP A 424 15.63 2.87 -7.12
C ASP A 424 16.26 3.64 -5.94
N PHE A 425 16.98 2.95 -5.06
CA PHE A 425 17.71 3.60 -3.95
C PHE A 425 18.70 4.64 -4.48
N ARG A 426 19.49 4.27 -5.49
CA ARG A 426 20.52 5.13 -6.07
C ARG A 426 19.95 6.32 -6.85
N LEU A 427 19.00 6.09 -7.75
CA LEU A 427 18.50 7.11 -8.68
C LEU A 427 17.58 8.13 -8.00
N PHE A 428 16.86 7.70 -6.97
CA PHE A 428 15.88 8.52 -6.28
C PHE A 428 16.33 8.93 -4.87
N GLY A 429 17.53 8.54 -4.43
CA GLY A 429 18.11 8.98 -3.17
C GLY A 429 17.36 8.47 -1.93
N TYR A 430 16.88 7.21 -1.98
CA TYR A 430 16.28 6.54 -0.83
C TYR A 430 17.34 5.79 -0.02
N ASP A 431 17.09 5.63 1.28
CA ASP A 431 17.94 4.81 2.15
C ASP A 431 17.86 3.34 1.74
N ILE A 432 19.02 2.72 1.57
CA ILE A 432 19.13 1.29 1.22
C ILE A 432 18.81 0.38 2.40
N ASN A 433 18.82 0.89 3.64
CA ASN A 433 18.53 0.12 4.83
C ASN A 433 17.03 0.13 5.14
N PRO A 434 16.50 -0.96 5.71
CA PRO A 434 15.11 -0.99 6.12
C PRO A 434 14.81 0.07 7.19
N PRO A 435 13.54 0.51 7.28
CA PRO A 435 13.14 1.49 8.27
C PRO A 435 13.35 0.95 9.69
N THR A 436 14.03 1.75 10.53
CA THR A 436 14.31 1.47 11.94
C THR A 436 13.44 2.25 12.90
#